data_AF-A0A932MAP9-F1
#
_entry.id   AF-A0A932MAP9-F1
#
_cell.length_a   1.000
_cell.length_b   1.000
_cell.length_c   1.000
_cell.angle_alpha   90.00
_cell.angle_beta   90.00
_cell.angle_gamma   90.00
#
_symmetry.space_group_name_H-M   'P 1'
#
loop_
_entity.id
_entity.type
_entity.pdbx_description
1 polymer ?
#
loop_
_entity_poly.entity_id
_entity_poly.type
_entity_poly.pdbx_seq_one_letter_code
_entity_poly.pdbx_strand_id
1 'polypeptide(L)' 'MDVVFWKELGDHFSSRRFMILLAIIVLTGVWAIYASGQSIRQEAEGIPTDFVFLLLLTSQSGGLLSLATFIGLLGP' A
#
# COMPACT_ATOMS: atom_id res chain seq x y z
N MET A 1 -11.49 13.70 27.06
CA MET A 1 -11.82 12.39 26.45
C MET A 1 -10.69 11.89 25.54
N ASP A 2 -9.85 12.77 24.97
CA ASP A 2 -8.83 12.39 23.98
C ASP A 2 -7.66 11.59 24.55
N VAL A 3 -7.26 11.86 25.80
CA VAL A 3 -6.14 11.17 26.46
C VAL A 3 -6.38 9.68 26.70
N VAL A 4 -7.63 9.25 26.84
CA VAL A 4 -7.98 7.83 27.01
C VAL A 4 -7.93 7.11 25.66
N PHE A 5 -8.43 7.74 24.59
CA PHE A 5 -8.37 7.21 23.23
C PHE A 5 -6.93 6.93 22.77
N TRP A 6 -6.03 7.91 22.93
CA TRP A 6 -4.62 7.73 22.57
C TRP A 6 -3.93 6.65 23.40
N LYS A 7 -4.34 6.46 24.66
CA LYS A 7 -3.80 5.45 25.55
C LYS A 7 -4.29 4.04 25.18
N GLU A 8 -5.57 3.90 24.86
CA GLU A 8 -6.17 2.64 24.39
C GLU A 8 -5.64 2.24 23.02
N LEU A 9 -5.45 3.20 22.11
CA LEU A 9 -4.86 2.97 20.81
C LEU A 9 -3.39 2.50 20.95
N GLY A 10 -2.64 3.11 21.87
CA GLY A 10 -1.28 2.70 22.22
C GLY A 10 -1.21 1.28 22.81
N ASP A 11 -2.14 0.91 23.69
CA ASP A 11 -2.19 -0.43 24.30
C ASP A 11 -2.54 -1.51 23.26
N HIS A 12 -3.45 -1.19 22.33
CA HIS A 12 -3.78 -2.08 21.22
C HIS A 12 -2.65 -2.21 20.19
N PHE A 13 -1.93 -1.11 19.88
CA PHE A 13 -0.76 -1.15 18.99
C PHE A 13 0.47 -1.82 19.64
N SER A 14 0.58 -1.79 20.97
CA SER A 14 1.67 -2.43 21.74
C SER A 14 1.55 -3.96 21.79
N SER A 15 0.37 -4.51 21.49
CA SER A 15 0.20 -5.96 21.36
C SER A 15 1.08 -6.52 20.24
N ARG A 16 2.10 -7.31 20.59
CA ARG A 16 3.06 -7.94 19.64
C ARG A 16 2.40 -8.57 18.40
N ARG A 17 1.22 -9.17 18.56
CA ARG A 17 0.46 -9.80 17.46
C ARG A 17 -0.03 -8.77 16.43
N PHE A 18 -0.53 -7.63 16.90
CA PHE A 18 -0.99 -6.54 16.04
C PHE A 18 0.19 -5.91 15.30
N MET A 19 1.33 -5.74 15.97
CA MET A 19 2.53 -5.16 15.38
C MET A 19 3.10 -6.01 14.22
N ILE A 20 3.06 -7.34 14.34
CA ILE A 20 3.49 -8.26 13.26
C ILE A 20 2.54 -8.15 12.05
N LEU A 21 1.22 -8.15 12.29
CA LEU A 21 0.22 -8.00 11.23
C LEU A 21 0.36 -6.64 10.53
N LEU A 22 0.50 -5.56 11.31
CA LEU A 22 0.74 -4.21 10.80
C LEU A 22 2.00 -4.16 9.95
N ALA A 23 3.10 -4.75 10.42
CA ALA A 23 4.35 -4.81 9.67
C ALA A 23 4.19 -5.51 8.33
N ILE A 24 3.49 -6.65 8.28
CA ILE A 24 3.24 -7.38 7.02
C ILE A 24 2.38 -6.54 6.06
N ILE A 25 1.34 -5.87 6.56
CA ILE A 25 0.49 -4.99 5.75
C ILE A 25 1.32 -3.84 5.16
N VAL A 26 2.10 -3.15 5.98
CA VAL A 26 2.96 -2.04 5.54
C VAL A 26 4.00 -2.53 4.52
N LEU A 27 4.65 -3.67 4.77
CA LEU A 27 5.63 -4.25 3.85
C LEU A 27 5.00 -4.58 2.49
N THR A 28 3.77 -5.13 2.50
CA THR A 28 3.02 -5.46 1.29
C THR A 28 2.59 -4.20 0.53
N GLY A 29 2.20 -3.14 1.23
CA GLY A 29 1.88 -1.85 0.62
C GLY A 29 3.09 -1.17 -0.02
N VAL A 30 4.23 -1.18 0.67
CA VAL A 30 5.51 -0.67 0.12
C VAL A 30 5.92 -1.47 -1.11
N TRP A 31 5.76 -2.80 -1.07
CA TRP A 31 6.02 -3.66 -2.21
C TRP A 31 5.12 -3.34 -3.41
N ALA A 32 3.81 -3.14 -3.18
CA ALA A 32 2.85 -2.79 -4.23
C ALA A 32 3.20 -1.44 -4.89
N ILE A 33 3.59 -0.44 -4.10
CA ILE A 33 4.06 0.87 -4.61
C ILE A 33 5.33 0.71 -5.44
N TYR A 34 6.31 -0.07 -4.94
CA TYR A 34 7.57 -0.28 -5.63
C TYR A 34 7.39 -1.03 -6.96
N ALA A 35 6.60 -2.11 -6.95
CA ALA A 35 6.27 -2.89 -8.13
C ALA A 35 5.55 -2.03 -9.18
N SER A 36 4.56 -1.24 -8.75
CA SER A 36 3.81 -0.37 -9.66
C SER A 36 4.69 0.74 -10.26
N GLY A 37 5.57 1.34 -9.46
CA GLY A 37 6.55 2.32 -9.94
C GLY A 37 7.56 1.74 -10.93
N GLN A 38 7.96 0.47 -10.74
CA GLN A 38 8.79 -0.25 -11.70
C GLN A 38 8.05 -0.48 -13.03
N SER A 39 6.77 -0.88 -13.03
CA SER A 39 5.96 -1.00 -14.25
C SER A 39 5.92 0.29 -15.03
N ILE A 40 5.68 1.42 -14.36
CA ILE A 40 5.61 2.71 -15.03
C ILE A 40 6.92 3.04 -15.71
N ARG A 41 8.06 2.77 -15.07
CA ARG A 41 9.35 3.02 -15.69
C ARG A 41 9.58 2.17 -16.93
N GLN A 42 9.01 0.96 -16.99
CA GLN A 42 9.09 0.08 -18.15
C GLN A 42 8.06 0.45 -19.24
N GLU A 43 6.87 0.93 -18.86
CA GLU A 43 5.76 1.27 -19.77
C GLU A 43 5.83 2.72 -20.28
N ALA A 44 6.48 3.62 -19.54
CA ALA A 44 6.64 5.04 -19.90
C ALA A 44 7.67 5.27 -21.02
N GLU A 45 8.40 4.26 -21.46
CA GLU A 45 9.20 4.35 -22.69
C GLU A 45 8.33 4.48 -23.97
N GLY A 46 6.99 4.26 -23.87
CA GLY A 46 6.09 4.30 -25.02
C GLY A 46 4.76 5.06 -24.87
N ILE A 47 4.43 5.65 -23.71
CA ILE A 47 3.11 6.26 -23.44
C ILE A 47 3.26 7.67 -22.84
N PRO A 48 2.45 8.66 -23.24
CA PRO A 48 2.48 10.01 -22.65
C PRO A 48 2.20 9.97 -21.13
N THR A 49 3.02 10.71 -20.38
CA THR A 49 3.03 10.80 -18.92
C THR A 49 1.79 11.45 -18.30
N ASP A 50 0.76 11.74 -19.08
CA ASP A 50 -0.46 12.43 -18.63
C ASP A 50 -1.25 11.63 -17.59
N PHE A 51 -1.11 10.30 -17.58
CA PHE A 51 -1.86 9.40 -16.69
C PHE A 51 -0.97 8.58 -15.73
N VAL A 52 0.19 9.11 -15.33
CA VAL A 52 1.13 8.40 -14.43
C VAL A 52 0.48 7.94 -13.12
N PHE A 53 -0.45 8.72 -12.55
CA PHE A 53 -1.17 8.34 -11.33
C PHE A 53 -2.14 7.18 -11.55
N LEU A 54 -2.80 7.16 -12.71
CA LEU A 54 -3.73 6.09 -13.09
C LEU A 54 -2.95 4.81 -13.40
N LEU A 55 -1.82 4.94 -14.11
CA LEU A 55 -0.84 3.87 -14.33
C LEU A 55 -0.29 3.32 -13.00
N LEU A 56 0.04 4.18 -12.03
CA LEU A 56 0.46 3.77 -10.67
C LEU A 56 -0.59 2.93 -9.95
N LEU A 57 -1.87 3.19 -10.23
CA LEU A 57 -2.97 2.52 -9.56
C LEU A 57 -3.33 1.20 -10.24
N THR A 58 -3.16 1.12 -11.57
CA THR A 58 -3.62 0.01 -12.42
C THR A 58 -2.51 -0.92 -12.93
N SER A 59 -1.25 -0.47 -13.01
CA SER A 59 -0.17 -1.29 -13.56
C SER A 59 0.13 -2.48 -12.67
N GLN A 60 0.30 -3.63 -13.33
CA GLN A 60 0.50 -4.93 -12.71
C GLN A 60 1.77 -5.58 -13.28
N SER A 61 2.95 -4.99 -13.09
CA SER A 61 4.21 -5.69 -13.42
C SER A 61 4.70 -6.51 -12.24
N GLY A 62 4.65 -7.84 -12.36
CA GLY A 62 5.38 -8.78 -11.51
C GLY A 62 4.85 -8.99 -10.08
N GLY A 63 3.77 -8.32 -9.68
CA GLY A 63 3.11 -8.49 -8.38
C GLY A 63 1.70 -9.07 -8.50
N LEU A 64 1.33 -9.95 -7.58
CA LEU A 64 0.01 -10.62 -7.55
C LEU A 64 -1.18 -9.63 -7.44
N LEU A 65 -0.96 -8.39 -6.97
CA LEU A 65 -1.99 -7.38 -6.75
C LEU A 65 -1.52 -6.00 -7.23
N SER A 66 -2.41 -5.23 -7.87
CA SER A 66 -2.19 -3.81 -8.16
C SER A 66 -2.38 -2.96 -6.91
N LEU A 67 -1.87 -1.72 -6.92
CA LEU A 67 -2.02 -0.78 -5.79
C LEU A 67 -3.51 -0.54 -5.47
N ALA A 68 -4.36 -0.39 -6.49
CA ALA A 68 -5.82 -0.27 -6.30
C ALA A 68 -6.41 -1.50 -5.57
N THR A 69 -6.02 -2.70 -5.97
CA THR A 69 -6.52 -3.93 -5.35
C THR A 69 -6.02 -4.09 -3.91
N PHE A 70 -4.79 -3.68 -3.61
CA PHE A 70 -4.27 -3.66 -2.24
C PHE A 70 -5.04 -2.69 -1.34
N ILE A 71 -5.29 -1.47 -1.80
CA ILE A 71 -6.12 -0.49 -1.06
C ILE A 71 -7.56 -1.01 -0.93
N GLY A 72 -8.11 -1.59 -1.99
CA GLY A 72 -9.46 -2.18 -1.98
C GLY A 72 -9.61 -3.35 -1.00
N LEU A 73 -8.53 -4.11 -0.75
CA LEU A 73 -8.52 -5.17 0.27
C LEU A 73 -8.53 -4.61 1.70
N LEU A 74 -8.03 -3.38 1.90
CA LEU A 74 -8.02 -2.67 3.19
C LEU A 74 -9.26 -1.77 3.39
N GLY A 75 -10.04 -1.53 2.33
CA GLY A 75 -11.19 -0.62 2.29
C GLY A 75 -12.53 -1.11 2.87
N PRO A 76 -12.81 -2.43 3.04
CA PRO A 76 -13.94 -2.89 3.85
C PRO A 76 -13.60 -3.08 5.33
#